data_AF-A0A4Y2PZ53-F1
#
_entry.id   AF-A0A4Y2PZ53-F1
#
_cell.length_a   1.000
_cell.length_b   1.000
_cell.length_c   1.000
_cell.angle_alpha   90.00
_cell.angle_beta   90.00
_cell.angle_gamma   90.00
#
_symmetry.space_group_name_H-M   'P 1'
#
loop_
_entity.id
_entity.type
_entity.pdbx_description
1 polymer ?
#
loop_
_entity_poly.entity_id
_entity_poly.type
_entity_poly.pdbx_seq_one_letter_code
_entity_poly.pdbx_strand_id
1 'polypeptide(L)'
;MCDFWGILESLFVFFSGSTHRWTILLTNVEVTVKRLHETRWSVHYEAVKPAFKCFKKIVDAIEELCDASETIETRGAAQPLLPAMCDFSFLCLWNNVF
;
A
#
# COMPACT_ATOMS: atom_id res chain seq x y z
N MET A 1 -5.93 17.80 -3.38
CA MET A 1 -5.68 17.43 -1.97
C MET A 1 -6.45 16.16 -1.74
N CYS A 2 -5.78 15.01 -1.85
CA CYS A 2 -6.40 13.73 -1.50
C CYS A 2 -6.40 13.65 0.02
N ASP A 3 -7.54 13.33 0.62
CA ASP A 3 -7.63 13.08 2.05
C ASP A 3 -6.98 11.73 2.41
N PHE A 4 -6.82 11.47 3.71
CA PHE A 4 -6.21 10.23 4.23
C PHE A 4 -6.83 8.96 3.62
N TRP A 5 -8.15 8.93 3.51
CA TRP A 5 -8.86 7.77 2.98
C TRP A 5 -8.62 7.59 1.49
N GLY A 6 -8.56 8.66 0.70
CA GLY A 6 -8.22 8.58 -0.72
C GLY A 6 -6.80 8.06 -0.97
N ILE A 7 -5.82 8.42 -0.14
CA ILE A 7 -4.46 7.88 -0.23
C ILE A 7 -4.45 6.40 0.14
N LEU A 8 -5.14 6.02 1.22
CA LEU A 8 -5.24 4.64 1.66
C LEU A 8 -5.97 3.74 0.64
N GLU A 9 -7.03 4.24 0.02
CA GLU A 9 -7.74 3.56 -1.06
C GLU A 9 -6.85 3.40 -2.29
N SER A 10 -6.13 4.46 -2.68
CA SER A 10 -5.18 4.42 -3.80
C SER A 10 -4.09 3.37 -3.58
N LEU A 11 -3.56 3.29 -2.36
CA LEU A 11 -2.59 2.28 -1.95
C LEU A 11 -3.15 0.86 -2.07
N PHE A 12 -4.36 0.64 -1.56
CA PHE A 12 -5.03 -0.65 -1.65
C PHE A 12 -5.30 -1.06 -3.10
N VAL A 13 -5.86 -0.17 -3.92
CA VAL A 13 -6.13 -0.41 -5.35
C VAL A 13 -4.83 -0.69 -6.10
N PHE A 14 -3.77 0.07 -5.82
CA PHE A 14 -2.47 -0.14 -6.40
C PHE A 14 -1.96 -1.56 -6.14
N PHE A 15 -1.88 -2.01 -4.90
CA PHE A 15 -1.36 -3.35 -4.61
C PHE A 15 -2.30 -4.48 -5.05
N SER A 16 -3.61 -4.37 -4.77
CA SER A 16 -4.57 -5.43 -5.07
C SER A 16 -4.78 -5.65 -6.57
N GLY A 17 -4.60 -4.59 -7.38
CA GLY A 17 -4.76 -4.60 -8.83
C GLY A 17 -3.68 -5.38 -9.60
N SER A 18 -2.65 -5.93 -8.94
CA SER A 18 -1.64 -6.78 -9.58
C SER A 18 -1.15 -7.88 -8.65
N THR A 19 -1.08 -9.12 -9.15
CA THR A 19 -0.47 -10.24 -8.42
C THR A 19 0.99 -9.98 -8.07
N HIS A 20 1.73 -9.35 -8.99
CA HIS A 20 3.13 -9.01 -8.83
C HIS A 20 3.33 -8.00 -7.70
N ARG A 21 2.63 -6.86 -7.77
CA ARG A 21 2.71 -5.81 -6.74
C ARG A 21 2.26 -6.31 -5.37
N TRP A 22 1.18 -7.10 -5.33
CA TRP A 22 0.72 -7.75 -4.10
C TRP A 22 1.79 -8.68 -3.50
N THR A 23 2.51 -9.43 -4.33
CA THR A 23 3.57 -10.32 -3.87
C THR A 23 4.76 -9.55 -3.30
N ILE A 24 5.14 -8.43 -3.93
CA ILE A 24 6.19 -7.53 -3.41
C ILE A 24 5.80 -6.97 -2.04
N LEU A 25 4.55 -6.51 -1.88
CA LEU A 25 4.04 -6.06 -0.58
C LEU A 25 4.19 -7.14 0.49
N LEU A 26 3.67 -8.35 0.24
CA LEU A 26 3.70 -9.45 1.21
C LEU A 26 5.12 -9.90 1.54
N THR A 27 6.02 -9.88 0.57
CA THR A 27 7.45 -10.21 0.76
C THR A 27 8.12 -9.20 1.69
N ASN A 28 7.80 -7.91 1.54
CA ASN A 28 8.35 -6.84 2.37
C ASN A 28 7.77 -6.82 3.78
N VAL A 29 6.44 -7.00 3.93
CA VAL A 29 5.80 -6.94 5.25
C VAL A 29 5.98 -8.23 6.07
N GLU A 30 6.50 -9.31 5.47
CA GLU A 30 6.69 -10.63 6.08
C GLU A 30 5.39 -11.22 6.68
N VAL A 31 4.23 -10.76 6.18
CA VAL A 31 2.91 -11.24 6.62
C VAL A 31 2.32 -12.14 5.54
N THR A 32 1.92 -13.35 5.94
CA THR A 32 1.12 -14.23 5.08
C THR A 32 -0.34 -13.77 5.10
N VAL A 33 -0.71 -12.78 4.29
CA VAL A 33 -2.12 -12.40 4.12
C VAL A 33 -2.74 -13.26 3.01
N LYS A 34 -3.77 -14.04 3.35
CA LYS A 34 -4.59 -14.70 2.31
C LYS A 34 -5.25 -13.61 1.46
N ARG A 35 -5.03 -13.66 0.14
CA ARG A 35 -5.64 -12.71 -0.80
C ARG A 35 -7.17 -12.79 -0.68
N LEU A 36 -7.81 -11.70 -0.29
CA LEU A 36 -9.27 -11.64 -0.16
C LEU A 36 -9.91 -11.30 -1.50
N HIS A 37 -10.88 -12.11 -1.91
CA HIS A 37 -11.65 -11.96 -3.15
C HIS A 37 -12.93 -11.12 -3.00
N GLU A 38 -13.26 -10.63 -1.79
CA GLU A 38 -14.53 -9.92 -1.56
C GLU A 38 -14.41 -8.40 -1.74
N THR A 39 -15.52 -7.65 -1.70
CA THR A 39 -15.59 -6.24 -2.15
C THR A 39 -15.98 -5.25 -1.05
N ARG A 40 -15.85 -5.62 0.22
CA ARG A 40 -16.20 -4.73 1.35
C ARG A 40 -14.96 -4.26 2.10
N TRP A 41 -14.73 -2.94 2.12
CA TRP A 41 -13.62 -2.26 2.80
C TRP A 41 -13.41 -2.73 4.25
N SER A 42 -14.48 -2.92 5.01
CA SER A 42 -14.40 -3.33 6.43
C SER A 42 -13.83 -4.73 6.64
N VAL A 43 -14.12 -5.67 5.72
CA VAL A 43 -13.59 -7.04 5.76
C VAL A 43 -12.14 -7.06 5.29
N HIS A 44 -11.82 -6.26 4.27
CA HIS A 44 -10.44 -6.08 3.82
C HIS A 44 -9.59 -5.50 4.93
N TYR A 45 -10.02 -4.38 5.52
CA TYR A 45 -9.29 -3.67 6.55
C TYR A 45 -8.79 -4.63 7.62
N GLU A 46 -9.65 -5.45 8.23
CA GLU A 46 -9.21 -6.37 9.29
C GLU A 46 -8.20 -7.43 8.82
N ALA A 47 -8.28 -7.89 7.57
CA ALA A 47 -7.32 -8.85 7.03
C ALA A 47 -6.01 -8.23 6.56
N VAL A 48 -6.03 -6.98 6.11
CA VAL A 48 -4.84 -6.25 5.63
C VAL A 48 -4.19 -5.43 6.73
N LYS A 49 -4.91 -5.12 7.81
CA LYS A 49 -4.44 -4.37 8.99
C LYS A 49 -3.11 -4.89 9.54
N PRO A 50 -2.84 -6.21 9.63
CA PRO A 50 -1.52 -6.70 10.02
C PRO A 50 -0.40 -6.26 9.06
N ALA A 51 -0.63 -6.31 7.75
CA ALA A 51 0.32 -5.81 6.76
C ALA A 51 0.52 -4.29 6.90
N PHE A 52 -0.57 -3.56 7.19
CA PHE A 52 -0.56 -2.12 7.41
C PHE A 52 0.00 -1.66 8.77
N LYS A 53 0.32 -2.55 9.69
CA LYS A 53 1.15 -2.20 10.86
C LYS A 53 2.63 -2.01 10.51
N CYS A 54 3.08 -2.59 9.41
CA CYS A 54 4.47 -2.51 8.96
C CYS A 54 4.67 -1.29 8.03
N PHE A 55 4.37 -0.08 8.50
CA PHE A 55 4.38 1.14 7.68
C PHE A 55 5.69 1.30 6.87
N LYS A 56 6.84 1.16 7.53
CA LYS A 56 8.14 1.24 6.86
C LYS A 56 8.27 0.23 5.71
N LYS A 57 7.86 -1.01 5.93
CA LYS A 57 7.92 -2.06 4.92
C LYS A 57 7.00 -1.80 3.73
N ILE A 58 5.90 -1.09 3.94
CA ILE A 58 5.02 -0.66 2.85
C ILE A 58 5.70 0.42 2.03
N VAL A 59 6.37 1.37 2.68
CA VAL A 59 7.20 2.37 2.00
C VAL A 59 8.31 1.68 1.19
N ASP A 60 9.05 0.75 1.81
CA ASP A 60 10.09 -0.04 1.13
C ASP A 60 9.53 -0.75 -0.12
N ALA A 61 8.33 -1.34 -0.03
CA ALA A 61 7.67 -1.98 -1.16
C ALA A 61 7.26 -1.01 -2.28
N ILE A 62 6.85 0.23 -1.94
CA ILE A 62 6.54 1.27 -2.94
C ILE A 62 7.83 1.76 -3.60
N GLU A 63 8.92 1.92 -2.84
CA GLU A 63 10.23 2.29 -3.36
C GLU A 63 10.76 1.23 -4.33
N GLU A 64 10.64 -0.05 -4.00
CA GLU A 64 10.96 -1.17 -4.90
C GLU A 64 10.17 -1.09 -6.21
N LEU A 65 8.88 -0.76 -6.12
CA LEU A 65 8.00 -0.59 -7.29
C LEU A 65 8.24 0.70 -8.09
N CYS A 66 9.11 1.59 -7.61
CA CYS A 66 9.60 2.75 -8.35
C CYS A 66 10.86 2.47 -9.18
N ASP A 67 11.45 1.27 -9.07
CA ASP A 67 12.70 0.91 -9.74
C ASP A 67 12.58 0.91 -11.28
N ALA A 68 13.73 1.00 -11.96
CA ALA A 68 13.81 0.98 -13.41
C ALA A 68 13.46 -0.39 -14.03
N SER A 69 13.58 -1.47 -13.25
CA SER A 69 13.18 -2.83 -13.65
C SER A 69 11.66 -3.01 -13.79
N GLU A 70 10.86 -2.14 -13.19
CA GLU A 70 9.40 -2.17 -13.29
C GLU A 70 8.88 -1.52 -14.57
N THR A 71 7.63 -1.88 -14.91
CA THR A 71 6.95 -1.29 -16.07
C THR A 71 6.71 0.21 -15.88
N ILE A 72 6.61 0.94 -16.99
CA ILE A 72 6.36 2.39 -16.96
C ILE A 72 5.06 2.70 -16.22
N GLU A 73 4.03 1.86 -16.39
CA GLU A 73 2.74 2.00 -15.73
C GLU A 73 2.84 1.80 -14.22
N THR A 74 3.54 0.74 -13.78
CA THR A 74 3.71 0.46 -12.35
C THR A 74 4.51 1.56 -11.67
N ARG A 75 5.64 1.96 -12.25
CA ARG A 75 6.47 3.05 -11.73
C ARG A 75 5.70 4.36 -11.71
N GLY A 76 5.00 4.70 -12.79
CA GLY A 76 4.19 5.91 -12.87
C GLY A 76 3.07 5.97 -11.83
N ALA A 77 2.50 4.83 -11.46
CA ALA A 77 1.50 4.74 -10.39
C ALA A 77 2.11 4.72 -8.97
N ALA A 78 3.31 4.16 -8.79
CA ALA A 78 4.02 4.11 -7.51
C ALA A 78 4.60 5.48 -7.11
N GLN A 79 5.16 6.22 -8.08
CA GLN A 79 5.82 7.51 -7.86
C GLN A 79 4.99 8.55 -7.09
N PRO A 80 3.69 8.77 -7.37
CA PRO A 80 2.88 9.71 -6.59
C PRO A 80 2.45 9.16 -5.23
N LEU A 81 2.42 7.83 -5.05
CA LEU A 81 2.05 7.21 -3.77
C LEU A 81 3.14 7.39 -2.71
N LEU A 82 4.41 7.30 -3.09
CA LEU A 82 5.53 7.42 -2.16
C LEU A 82 5.53 8.74 -1.36
N PRO A 83 5.50 9.94 -1.98
CA PRO A 83 5.46 11.19 -1.23
C PRO A 83 4.13 11.38 -0.48
N ALA A 84 3.02 10.82 -0.97
CA ALA A 84 1.73 10.89 -0.28
C ALA A 84 1.74 10.06 1.01
N MET A 85 2.38 8.88 0.99
CA MET A 85 2.58 8.04 2.17
C MET A 85 3.51 8.69 3.19
N CYS A 86 4.55 9.39 2.71
CA CYS A 86 5.52 10.08 3.56
C CYS A 86 5.08 11.49 3.99
N ASP A 87 3.88 11.95 3.62
CA ASP A 87 3.35 13.23 4.07
C ASP A 87 3.13 13.22 5.59
N PHE A 88 3.49 14.33 6.25
CA PHE A 88 3.39 14.43 7.70
C PHE A 88 1.95 14.27 8.20
N SER A 89 0.97 14.85 7.51
CA SER A 89 -0.44 14.74 7.92
C SER A 89 -0.93 13.31 7.78
N PHE A 90 -0.53 12.65 6.68
CA PHE A 90 -0.83 11.23 6.48
C PHE A 90 -0.22 10.35 7.57
N LEU A 91 1.06 10.56 7.92
CA LEU A 91 1.75 9.83 8.98
C LEU A 91 1.08 10.01 10.35
N CYS A 92 0.67 11.24 10.69
CA CYS A 92 -0.06 11.50 11.92
C CYS A 92 -1.38 10.73 11.97
N LEU A 93 -2.13 10.72 10.88
CA LEU A 93 -3.40 9.99 10.81
C LEU A 93 -3.19 8.48 10.80
N TRP A 94 -2.13 7.99 10.14
CA TRP A 94 -1.75 6.58 10.14
C TRP A 94 -1.56 6.05 11.55
N ASN A 95 -0.73 6.72 12.35
CA ASN A 95 -0.44 6.34 13.73
C ASN A 95 -1.65 6.41 14.67
N ASN A 96 -2.70 7.15 14.29
CA ASN A 96 -3.95 7.19 15.05
C ASN A 96 -4.91 6.04 14.68
N VAL A 97 -4.76 5.45 13.49
CA VAL A 97 -5.69 4.44 12.94
C VAL A 97 -5.14 3.01 13.08
N PHE A 98 -3.85 2.79 12.83
CA PHE A 98 -3.19 1.48 12.77
C PHE A 98 -2.29 1.20 13.98
#